data_AF-A0A971C025-F1
#
_entry.id   AF-A0A971C025-F1
#
_cell.length_a   1.000
_cell.length_b   1.000
_cell.length_c   1.000
_cell.angle_alpha   90.00
_cell.angle_beta   90.00
_cell.angle_gamma   90.00
#
_symmetry.space_group_name_H-M   'P 1'
#
loop_
_entity.id
_entity.type
_entity.pdbx_description
1 polymer ?
#
loop_
_entity_poly.entity_id
_entity_poly.type
_entity_poly.pdbx_seq_one_letter_code
_entity_poly.pdbx_strand_id
1 'polypeptide(L)' 'MEIKVLGTGCPKCKRLEQLAREAVAEAGIEAAITKVEDIDAI' A
#
# COMPACT_ATOMS: atom_id res chain seq x y z
N MET A 1 -0.27 -5.17 -11.40
CA MET A 1 0.76 -5.40 -10.36
C MET A 1 0.06 -5.42 -9.01
N GLU A 2 0.47 -6.23 -8.03
CA GLU A 2 -0.15 -6.25 -6.69
C GLU A 2 0.86 -5.70 -5.66
N ILE A 3 0.49 -4.63 -4.97
CA ILE A 3 1.34 -3.94 -4.00
C ILE A 3 0.69 -4.12 -2.62
N LYS A 4 1.35 -4.89 -1.75
CA LYS A 4 0.88 -5.10 -0.38
C LYS A 4 1.60 -4.15 0.57
N VAL A 5 0.84 -3.26 1.21
CA VAL A 5 1.36 -2.37 2.24
C VAL A 5 1.24 -3.09 3.58
N LEU A 6 2.34 -3.70 4.01
CA LEU A 6 2.45 -4.39 5.30
C LEU A 6 2.62 -3.34 6.39
N GLY A 7 1.59 -3.13 7.20
CA GLY A 7 1.65 -2.15 8.26
C GLY A 7 0.49 -2.28 9.23
N THR A 8 0.80 -2.32 10.52
CA THR A 8 -0.12 -2.50 11.67
C THR A 8 -1.08 -1.33 11.91
N GLY A 9 -1.38 -0.52 10.90
CA GLY A 9 -2.36 0.57 10.99
C GLY A 9 -1.80 1.93 11.40
N CYS A 10 -0.48 2.05 11.54
CA CYS A 10 0.18 3.28 11.95
C CYS A 10 -0.09 4.48 10.99
N PRO A 11 -0.05 5.75 11.46
CA PRO A 11 -0.31 6.92 10.61
C PRO A 11 0.70 7.04 9.45
N LYS A 12 1.94 6.60 9.64
CA LYS A 12 2.96 6.53 8.57
C LYS A 12 2.59 5.49 7.49
N CYS A 13 2.02 4.36 7.90
CA CYS A 13 1.59 3.26 7.05
C CYS A 13 0.45 3.72 6.12
N LYS A 14 -0.52 4.47 6.66
CA LYS A 14 -1.61 5.10 5.89
C LYS A 14 -1.10 6.11 4.86
N ARG A 15 -0.12 6.94 5.27
CA ARG A 15 0.51 7.92 4.37
C ARG A 15 1.28 7.24 3.24
N LEU A 16 1.98 6.14 3.53
CA LEU A 16 2.69 5.35 2.53
C LEU A 16 1.73 4.76 1.50
N GLU A 17 0.59 4.22 1.92
CA GLU A 17 -0.43 3.70 0.99
C GLU A 17 -0.95 4.78 0.03
N GLN A 18 -1.23 5.97 0.56
CA GLN A 18 -1.69 7.11 -0.23
C GLN A 18 -0.65 7.54 -1.26
N LEU A 19 0.60 7.73 -0.82
CA LEU A 19 1.72 8.08 -1.71
C LEU A 19 1.98 7.00 -2.76
N ALA A 20 1.85 5.73 -2.38
CA ALA A 20 1.98 4.63 -3.33
C ALA A 20 0.88 4.71 -4.40
N ARG A 21 -0.39 4.92 -4.02
CA ARG A 21 -1.50 5.09 -4.98
C ARG A 21 -1.28 6.25 -5.93
N GLU A 22 -0.81 7.39 -5.41
CA GLU A 22 -0.48 8.55 -6.23
C GLU A 22 0.67 8.23 -7.21
N ALA A 23 1.73 7.57 -6.74
CA ALA A 23 2.88 7.21 -7.57
C ALA A 23 2.53 6.23 -8.70
N VAL A 24 1.68 5.21 -8.46
CA VAL A 24 1.24 4.30 -9.54
C VAL A 24 0.30 4.99 -10.52
N ALA A 25 -0.56 5.90 -10.04
CA ALA A 25 -1.42 6.69 -10.90
C ALA A 25 -0.60 7.65 -11.79
N GLU A 26 0.39 8.34 -11.22
CA GLU A 26 1.32 9.21 -11.97
C GLU A 26 2.20 8.41 -12.94
N ALA A 27 2.63 7.21 -12.56
CA ALA A 27 3.40 6.33 -13.43
C ALA A 27 2.54 5.66 -14.53
N GLY A 28 1.22 5.80 -14.50
CA GLY A 28 0.30 5.13 -15.43
C GLY A 28 0.29 3.60 -15.29
N ILE A 29 0.63 3.10 -14.11
CA ILE A 29 0.71 1.67 -13.81
C ILE A 29 -0.54 1.24 -13.06
N GLU A 30 -1.27 0.27 -13.60
CA GLU A 30 -2.36 -0.36 -12.86
C GLU A 30 -1.81 -1.32 -11.78
N ALA A 31 -1.82 -0.84 -10.54
CA ALA A 31 -1.49 -1.63 -9.37
C ALA A 31 -2.63 -1.70 -8.36
N ALA A 32 -2.94 -2.91 -7.90
CA ALA A 32 -3.87 -3.16 -6.81
C ALA A 32 -3.12 -2.99 -5.49
N ILE A 33 -3.43 -1.92 -4.75
CA ILE A 33 -2.82 -1.64 -3.45
C ILE A 33 -3.70 -2.19 -2.34
N THR A 34 -3.19 -3.17 -1.60
CA THR A 34 -3.87 -3.83 -0.50
C THR A 34 -3.10 -3.61 0.79
N LYS A 35 -3.76 -3.05 1.80
CA LYS A 35 -3.16 -2.90 3.12
C LYS A 35 -3.31 -4.20 3.89
N VAL A 36 -2.20 -4.74 4.35
CA VAL A 36 -2.14 -5.96 5.15
C VAL A 36 -1.75 -5.55 6.56
N GLU A 37 -2.73 -5.58 7.46
CA GLU A 37 -2.56 -5.16 8.85
C GLU A 37 -2.09 -6.32 9.74
N ASP A 38 -2.49 -7.54 9.38
CA ASP A 38 -2.02 -8.80 9.97
C ASP A 38 -0.81 -9.30 9.19
N ILE A 39 0.38 -8.91 9.64
CA ILE A 39 1.66 -9.40 9.10
C ILE A 39 1.99 -10.79 9.67
N ASP A 40 1.40 -11.15 10.82
CA ASP A 40 1.64 -12.41 11.55
C ASP A 40 0.98 -13.64 10.89
N ALA A 41 0.12 -13.44 9.88
CA ALA A 41 -0.64 -14.51 9.22
C ALA A 41 -0.08 -14.93 7.85
N ILE A 42 1.13 -14.47 7.48
CA ILE A 42 1.79 -14.77 6.20
C ILE A 42 2.93 -15.77 6.34
#